data_AF-A0A953JQM9-F1
#
_entry.id   AF-A0A953JQM9-F1
#
_cell.length_a   1.000
_cell.length_b   1.000
_cell.length_c   1.000
_cell.angle_alpha   90.00
_cell.angle_beta   90.00
_cell.angle_gamma   90.00
#
_symmetry.space_group_name_H-M   'P 1'
#
loop_
_entity.id
_entity.type
_entity.pdbx_description
1 polymer ?
#
loop_
_entity_poly.entity_id
_entity_poly.type
_entity_poly.pdbx_seq_one_letter_code
_entity_poly.pdbx_strand_id
1 'polypeptide(L)'
;MKTVQAEINRNGVVTLLERVKIKRKSRAKLIIYDEASDASGNVGNAAELLALMRSKPLPAEAAIDAKEMEHQIEEARNSWD
;
A
#
# COMPACT_ATOMS: atom_id res chain seq x y z
N MET A 1 -5.90 21.21 -24.82
CA MET A 1 -6.15 21.20 -23.35
C MET A 1 -4.98 21.94 -22.71
N LYS A 2 -5.22 23.01 -21.93
CA LYS A 2 -4.14 23.82 -21.33
C LYS A 2 -4.05 23.46 -19.85
N THR A 3 -2.92 22.89 -19.44
CA THR A 3 -2.61 22.65 -18.02
C THR A 3 -2.01 23.94 -17.45
N VAL A 4 -2.44 24.32 -16.26
CA VAL A 4 -1.95 25.51 -15.55
C VAL A 4 -1.61 25.08 -14.14
N GLN A 5 -0.45 25.49 -13.65
CA GLN A 5 -0.05 25.22 -12.28
C GLN A 5 -0.82 26.12 -11.32
N ALA A 6 -1.26 25.54 -10.20
CA ALA A 6 -2.03 26.23 -9.18
C ALA A 6 -1.66 25.69 -7.81
N GLU A 7 -1.71 26.57 -6.81
CA GLU A 7 -1.57 26.22 -5.40
C GLU A 7 -2.97 26.10 -4.79
N ILE A 8 -3.19 25.04 -3.99
CA ILE A 8 -4.44 24.83 -3.26
C ILE A 8 -4.16 25.07 -1.79
N ASN A 9 -4.74 26.14 -1.25
CA ASN A 9 -4.63 26.44 0.16
C ASN A 9 -5.46 25.46 1.01
N ARG A 10 -5.11 25.33 2.30
CA ARG A 10 -5.83 24.45 3.25
C ARG A 10 -7.31 24.83 3.46
N ASN A 11 -7.68 26.06 3.12
CA ASN A 11 -9.07 26.54 3.12
C ASN A 11 -9.82 26.23 1.81
N GLY A 12 -9.21 25.48 0.89
CA GLY A 12 -9.79 25.12 -0.42
C GLY A 12 -9.70 26.21 -1.48
N VAL A 13 -9.05 27.35 -1.19
CA VAL A 13 -8.86 28.42 -2.18
C VAL A 13 -7.76 28.02 -3.16
N VAL A 14 -8.11 27.98 -4.45
CA VAL A 14 -7.18 27.69 -5.55
C VAL A 14 -6.60 28.98 -6.10
N THR A 15 -5.29 29.13 -6.03
CA THR A 15 -4.55 30.28 -6.57
C THR A 15 -3.75 29.84 -7.79
N LEU A 16 -3.99 30.47 -8.95
CA LEU A 16 -3.24 30.17 -10.17
C LEU A 16 -1.85 30.80 -10.09
N LEU A 17 -0.80 30.02 -10.35
CA LEU A 17 0.58 30.50 -10.35
C LEU A 17 0.93 31.27 -11.63
N GLU A 18 0.13 31.10 -12.68
CA GLU A 18 0.30 31.79 -13.95
C GLU A 18 -0.91 32.67 -14.29
N ARG A 19 -0.67 33.76 -15.01
CA ARG A 19 -1.75 34.60 -15.54
C ARG A 19 -2.51 33.88 -16.66
N VAL A 20 -3.73 33.43 -16.35
CA VAL A 20 -4.65 32.88 -17.33
C VAL A 20 -5.63 33.96 -17.79
N LYS A 21 -5.59 34.30 -19.09
CA LYS A 21 -6.60 35.17 -19.71
C LYS A 21 -7.81 34.34 -20.12
N ILE A 22 -8.88 34.41 -19.34
CA ILE A 22 -10.15 33.75 -19.66
C ILE A 22 -11.10 34.77 -20.29
N LYS A 23 -11.58 34.51 -21.51
CA LYS A 23 -12.45 35.46 -22.24
C LYS A 23 -13.89 35.51 -21.70
N ARG A 24 -14.35 34.45 -21.04
CA ARG A 24 -15.71 34.28 -20.49
C ARG A 24 -15.66 33.41 -19.24
N LYS A 25 -16.61 33.55 -18.32
CA LYS A 25 -16.74 32.63 -17.17
C LYS A 25 -16.91 31.20 -17.70
N SER A 26 -16.04 30.29 -17.28
CA SER A 26 -16.03 28.90 -17.72
C SER A 26 -15.78 27.98 -16.53
N ARG A 27 -16.38 26.79 -16.54
CA ARG A 27 -16.10 25.74 -15.56
C ARG A 27 -14.70 25.17 -15.82
N ALA A 28 -13.92 24.97 -14.77
CA ALA A 28 -12.60 24.36 -14.82
C ALA A 28 -12.65 22.95 -14.21
N LYS A 29 -11.88 22.01 -14.78
CA LYS A 29 -11.64 20.70 -14.19
C LYS A 29 -10.33 20.77 -13.41
N LEU A 30 -10.40 20.52 -12.11
CA LEU A 30 -9.24 20.43 -11.24
C LEU A 30 -8.79 18.97 -11.16
N ILE A 31 -7.48 18.73 -11.29
CA ILE A 31 -6.87 17.42 -11.05
C ILE A 31 -5.84 17.65 -9.96
N ILE A 32 -6.05 17.00 -8.81
CA ILE A 32 -5.11 17.03 -7.69
C ILE A 32 -4.21 15.82 -7.86
N TYR A 33 -2.93 16.07 -8.07
CA TYR A 33 -1.90 15.03 -7.99
C TYR A 33 -1.50 14.95 -6.53
N ASP A 34 -2.17 14.06 -5.80
CA ASP A 34 -1.62 13.56 -4.56
C ASP A 34 -0.47 12.65 -5.00
N GLU A 35 0.78 13.11 -4.87
CA GLU A 35 1.87 12.15 -4.68
C GLU A 35 1.36 11.28 -3.56
N ALA A 36 1.18 9.98 -3.80
CA ALA A 36 0.69 9.09 -2.78
C ALA A 36 1.49 9.42 -1.53
N SER A 37 0.84 10.11 -0.57
CA SER A 37 1.29 10.10 0.79
C SER A 37 1.56 8.62 1.02
N ASP A 38 2.62 8.29 1.71
CA ASP A 38 2.69 7.02 2.40
C ASP A 38 1.55 6.99 3.43
N ALA A 39 0.28 7.14 3.02
CA ALA A 39 -0.71 6.14 3.27
C ALA A 39 0.00 4.80 3.10
N SER A 40 0.60 4.38 4.20
CA SER A 40 0.44 3.08 4.81
C SER A 40 -1.03 2.64 4.67
N GLY A 41 -1.48 2.49 3.42
CA GLY A 41 -2.46 1.52 3.05
C GLY A 41 -1.92 0.26 3.65
N ASN A 42 -2.75 -0.33 4.48
CA ASN A 42 -2.55 -1.57 5.17
C ASN A 42 -2.43 -2.71 4.12
N VAL A 43 -1.39 -2.63 3.30
CA VAL A 43 -0.90 -3.65 2.40
C VAL A 43 -0.09 -4.53 3.31
N GLY A 44 -0.68 -5.65 3.72
CA GLY A 44 -0.15 -6.58 4.71
C GLY A 44 1.38 -6.63 4.65
N ASN A 45 2.00 -5.96 5.61
CA ASN A 45 3.43 -5.75 5.59
C ASN A 45 4.06 -7.07 6.01
N ALA A 46 4.36 -7.91 5.03
CA ALA A 46 5.06 -9.17 5.24
C ALA A 46 6.35 -8.95 6.05
N ALA A 47 6.98 -7.77 5.95
CA ALA A 47 8.13 -7.43 6.76
C ALA A 47 7.79 -7.20 8.24
N GLU A 48 6.63 -6.62 8.58
CA GLU A 48 6.15 -6.50 9.97
C GLU A 48 5.74 -7.84 10.55
N LEU A 49 5.06 -8.68 9.77
CA LEU A 49 4.73 -10.05 10.17
C LEU A 49 6.00 -10.89 10.39
N LEU A 50 6.98 -10.78 9.50
CA LEU A 50 8.29 -11.44 9.67
C LEU A 50 9.06 -10.87 10.87
N ALA A 51 9.00 -9.57 11.12
CA ALA A 51 9.61 -8.95 12.29
C ALA A 51 8.95 -9.46 13.58
N LEU A 52 7.61 -9.59 13.59
CA LEU A 52 6.86 -10.15 14.72
C LEU A 52 7.25 -11.62 14.97
N MET A 53 7.30 -12.45 13.93
CA MET A 53 7.71 -13.85 14.02
C MET A 53 9.15 -14.01 14.52
N ARG A 54 10.06 -13.10 14.14
CA ARG A 54 11.44 -13.10 14.65
C ARG A 54 11.53 -12.67 16.12
N SER A 55 10.67 -11.74 16.54
CA SER A 55 10.66 -11.24 17.92
C SER A 55 10.01 -12.19 18.92
N LYS A 56 9.17 -13.11 18.45
CA LYS A 56 8.47 -14.12 19.24
C LYS A 56 8.78 -15.51 18.70
N PRO A 57 9.91 -16.12 19.06
CA PRO A 57 10.17 -17.51 18.70
C PRO A 57 9.02 -18.38 19.21
N LEU A 58 8.57 -19.31 18.35
CA LEU A 58 7.51 -20.25 18.72
C LEU A 58 7.91 -20.99 20.01
N PRO A 59 6.99 -21.15 20.97
CA PRO A 59 7.27 -21.93 22.16
C PRO A 59 7.70 -23.35 21.76
N ALA A 60 8.62 -23.97 22.50
CA ALA A 60 9.16 -25.29 22.18
C ALA A 60 8.08 -26.37 22.04
N GLU A 61 6.92 -26.15 22.65
CA GLU A 61 5.71 -26.98 22.57
C GLU A 61 5.04 -26.97 21.18
N ALA A 62 5.29 -25.95 20.36
CA ALA A 62 4.79 -25.82 18.99
C ALA A 62 5.79 -26.33 17.93
N ALA A 63 6.96 -26.82 18.35
CA ALA A 63 7.88 -27.48 17.45
C ALA A 63 7.34 -28.87 17.10
N ILE A 64 6.88 -29.03 15.86
CA ILE A 64 6.49 -30.34 15.32
C ILE A 64 7.75 -31.21 15.27
N ASP A 65 7.67 -32.45 15.78
CA ASP A 65 8.78 -33.40 15.73
C ASP A 65 9.19 -33.65 14.27
N ALA A 66 10.49 -33.75 14.01
CA ALA A 66 11.02 -33.88 12.65
C ALA A 66 10.45 -35.10 11.92
N LYS A 67 10.11 -36.17 12.65
CA LYS A 67 9.48 -37.37 12.10
C LYS A 67 8.04 -37.14 11.65
N GLU A 68 7.29 -36.32 12.39
CA GLU A 68 5.91 -35.98 12.07
C GLU A 68 5.86 -35.07 10.84
N MET A 69 6.86 -34.19 10.68
CA MET A 69 7.01 -33.36 9.50
C MET A 69 7.30 -34.19 8.24
N GLU A 70 8.20 -35.18 8.33
CA GLU A 70 8.52 -36.07 7.22
C GLU A 70 7.29 -36.91 6.81
N HIS A 71 6.53 -37.43 7.79
CA HIS A 71 5.30 -38.17 7.54
C HIS A 71 4.27 -37.35 6.76
N GLN A 72 4.05 -36.09 7.16
CA GLN A 72 3.11 -35.20 6.47
C GLN A 72 3.58 -34.83 5.05
N ILE A 73 4.89 -34.68 4.82
CA ILE A 73 5.45 -34.44 3.49
C ILE A 73 5.23 -35.67 2.60
N GLU A 74 5.44 -36.88 3.13
CA GLU A 74 5.28 -38.12 2.39
C GLU A 74 3.81 -38.41 2.05
N GLU A 75 2.87 -38.18 2.98
CA GLU A 75 1.43 -38.26 2.71
C GLU A 75 0.99 -37.25 1.65
N ALA A 76 1.44 -35.99 1.75
CA ALA A 76 1.10 -34.97 0.77
C ALA A 76 1.61 -35.34 -0.62
N ARG A 77 2.84 -35.86 -0.72
CA ARG A 77 3.43 -36.31 -1.99
C ARG A 77 2.67 -37.49 -2.60
N ASN A 78 2.31 -38.47 -1.78
CA ASN A 78 1.58 -39.67 -2.24
C ASN A 78 0.11 -39.39 -2.57
N SER A 79 -0.44 -38.25 -2.14
CA SER A 79 -1.82 -37.85 -2.45
C SER A 79 -1.99 -37.18 -3.83
N TRP A 80 -0.88 -36.89 -4.52
CA TRP A 80 -0.86 -36.26 -5.85
C TRP A 80 -0.58 -37.26 -6.98
N ASP A 81 -0.13 -38.48 -6.64
CA ASP A 81 -0.06 -39.65 -7.53
C ASP A 81 -1.40 -40.41 -7.54
#